data_AF-N1ZYE4-F1
#
_entry.id   AF-N1ZYE4-F1
#
_cell.length_a   1.000
_cell.length_b   1.000
_cell.length_c   1.000
_cell.angle_alpha   90.00
_cell.angle_beta   90.00
_cell.angle_gamma   90.00
#
_symmetry.space_group_name_H-M   'P 1'
#
loop_
_entity.id
_entity.type
_entity.pdbx_description
1 polymer ?
#
loop_
_entity_poly.entity_id
_entity_poly.type
_entity_poly.pdbx_seq_one_letter_code
_entity_poly.pdbx_strand_id
1 'polypeptide(L)'
;MELIIEEMWRRANIWQGMDGKRHVYSSKYALFGTVFCGHCGDMYRRTHWNNHGKKQIVRRCVTRLNAPGVECPARTLSDVQLQNLVLEVINKVLGGKQRAIKVLETNQTTN
;
A
#
# COMPACT_ATOMS: atom_id res chain seq x y z
N MET A 1 19.69 -16.50 11.77
CA MET A 1 20.54 -15.92 10.70
C MET A 1 19.75 -15.84 9.38
N GLU A 2 19.04 -16.90 9.01
CA GLU A 2 18.16 -16.98 7.82
C GLU A 2 17.14 -15.84 7.70
N LEU A 3 16.32 -15.60 8.74
CA LEU A 3 15.33 -14.50 8.76
C LEU A 3 15.93 -13.09 8.56
N ILE A 4 17.18 -12.89 8.99
CA ILE A 4 17.88 -11.60 8.83
C ILE A 4 18.26 -11.40 7.37
N ILE A 5 18.79 -12.44 6.74
CA ILE A 5 19.15 -12.43 5.32
C ILE A 5 17.89 -12.22 4.48
N GLU A 6 16.80 -12.94 4.76
CA GLU A 6 15.50 -12.71 4.08
C GLU A 6 15.00 -11.27 4.23
N GLU A 7 15.06 -10.68 5.42
CA GLU A 7 14.68 -9.28 5.64
C GLU A 7 15.61 -8.31 4.90
N MET A 8 16.91 -8.61 4.82
CA MET A 8 17.87 -7.82 4.03
C MET A 8 17.54 -7.87 2.54
N TRP A 9 17.25 -9.05 1.98
CA TRP A 9 16.82 -9.21 0.59
C TRP A 9 15.50 -8.50 0.32
N ARG A 10 14.53 -8.64 1.22
CA ARG A 10 13.24 -7.95 1.12
C ARG A 10 13.45 -6.43 1.05
N ARG A 11 14.31 -5.86 1.90
CA ARG A 11 14.62 -4.41 1.91
C ARG A 11 15.39 -3.95 0.68
N ALA A 12 16.31 -4.77 0.18
CA ALA A 12 17.08 -4.47 -1.02
C ALA A 12 16.18 -4.41 -2.27
N ASN A 13 15.13 -5.24 -2.29
CA ASN A 13 14.19 -5.38 -3.39
C ASN A 13 12.90 -4.55 -3.22
N ILE A 14 12.88 -3.56 -2.33
CA ILE A 14 11.72 -2.67 -2.22
C ILE A 14 11.65 -1.84 -3.50
N TRP A 15 10.57 -2.13 -4.24
CA TRP A 15 10.32 -1.77 -5.63
C TRP A 15 10.87 -0.41 -6.06
N GLN A 16 11.53 -0.42 -7.22
CA GLN A 16 11.81 0.76 -8.00
C GLN A 16 10.52 1.15 -8.72
N GLY A 17 10.12 2.42 -8.63
CA GLY A 17 9.05 2.93 -9.47
C GLY A 17 9.45 2.88 -10.95
N MET A 18 8.60 3.41 -11.84
CA MET A 18 8.96 3.53 -13.25
C MET A 18 10.29 4.30 -13.49
N ASP A 19 10.70 5.14 -12.54
CA ASP A 19 11.92 5.93 -12.62
C ASP A 19 13.21 5.16 -12.29
N GLY A 20 13.12 3.87 -11.91
CA GLY A 20 14.28 3.05 -11.56
C GLY A 20 14.98 3.49 -10.26
N LYS A 21 14.45 4.49 -9.55
CA LYS A 21 15.10 5.05 -8.37
C LYS A 21 14.77 4.23 -7.15
N ARG A 22 15.80 3.98 -6.33
CA ARG A 22 15.65 3.25 -5.07
C ARG A 22 14.91 4.13 -4.06
N HIS A 23 13.72 3.72 -3.65
CA HIS A 23 13.02 4.34 -2.52
C HIS A 23 13.47 3.70 -1.20
N VAL A 24 14.07 4.49 -0.32
CA VAL A 24 14.49 4.02 1.01
C VAL A 24 13.25 3.70 1.86
N TYR A 25 13.10 2.44 2.22
CA TYR A 25 12.06 1.99 3.15
C TYR A 25 12.38 2.40 4.58
N SER A 26 11.61 3.36 5.10
CA SER A 26 11.82 3.87 6.46
C SER A 26 10.92 3.22 7.52
N SER A 27 10.03 2.28 7.15
CA SER A 27 8.97 1.69 8.02
C SER A 27 8.18 2.69 8.88
N LYS A 28 8.31 4.00 8.62
CA LYS A 28 7.78 5.07 9.46
C LYS A 28 6.26 5.15 9.42
N TYR A 29 5.66 4.63 8.35
CA TYR A 29 4.23 4.66 8.10
C TYR A 29 3.77 3.31 7.55
N ALA A 30 2.61 2.84 8.01
CA ALA A 30 2.09 1.49 7.74
C ALA A 30 2.00 1.13 6.24
N LEU A 31 1.67 2.10 5.40
CA LEU A 31 1.50 1.90 3.96
C LEU A 31 2.70 2.39 3.13
N PHE A 32 3.86 2.66 3.75
CA PHE A 32 5.02 3.10 2.99
C PHE A 32 5.48 1.98 2.03
N GLY A 33 5.72 2.30 0.77
CA GLY A 33 6.28 1.33 -0.18
C GLY A 33 5.31 0.30 -0.74
N THR A 34 4.02 0.36 -0.38
CA THR A 34 3.03 -0.70 -0.72
C THR A 34 1.90 -0.25 -1.64
N VAL A 35 1.80 1.06 -1.91
CA VAL A 35 0.68 1.64 -2.66
C VAL A 35 1.17 2.03 -4.05
N PHE A 36 0.66 1.34 -5.07
CA PHE A 36 1.05 1.52 -6.46
C PHE A 36 -0.09 2.15 -7.28
N CYS A 37 0.28 2.87 -8.33
CA CYS A 37 -0.63 3.49 -9.24
C CYS A 37 -1.14 2.49 -10.27
N GLY A 38 -2.45 2.28 -10.34
CA GLY A 38 -3.06 1.41 -11.36
C GLY A 38 -3.00 1.96 -12.80
N HIS A 39 -2.60 3.22 -12.99
CA HIS A 39 -2.53 3.83 -14.33
C HIS A 39 -1.12 3.78 -14.93
N CYS A 40 -0.09 4.10 -14.15
CA CYS A 40 1.30 4.15 -14.63
C CYS A 40 2.22 3.14 -13.93
N GLY A 41 1.74 2.36 -12.96
CA GLY A 41 2.58 1.40 -12.22
C GLY A 41 3.55 2.02 -11.21
N ASP A 42 3.78 3.33 -11.26
CA ASP A 42 4.64 4.03 -10.30
C ASP A 42 4.00 4.11 -8.90
N MET A 43 4.80 4.44 -7.88
CA MET A 43 4.36 4.42 -6.50
C MET A 43 3.55 5.66 -6.11
N TYR A 44 2.76 5.53 -5.05
CA TYR A 44 2.14 6.67 -4.38
C TYR A 44 3.05 7.20 -3.26
N ARG A 45 3.33 8.51 -3.29
CA ARG A 45 4.08 9.22 -2.25
C ARG A 45 3.14 9.96 -1.30
N ARG A 46 3.40 9.84 0.00
CA ARG A 46 2.74 10.62 1.05
C ARG A 46 3.19 12.09 0.96
N THR A 47 2.27 13.03 0.98
CA THR A 47 2.54 14.47 0.87
C THR A 47 1.59 15.25 1.78
N HIS A 48 2.08 16.36 2.33
CA HIS A 48 1.23 17.32 3.04
C HIS A 48 0.49 18.18 2.02
N TRP A 49 -0.83 18.27 2.16
CA TRP A 49 -1.65 19.16 1.36
C TRP A 49 -2.28 20.20 2.28
N ASN A 50 -2.12 21.47 1.93
CA ASN A 50 -2.81 22.57 2.58
C ASN A 50 -3.80 23.15 1.58
N ASN A 51 -5.09 23.06 1.89
CA ASN A 51 -6.15 23.65 1.08
C ASN A 51 -6.96 24.62 1.94
N HIS A 52 -6.90 25.93 1.64
CA HIS A 52 -7.57 26.99 2.41
C HIS A 52 -7.44 26.86 3.94
N GLY A 53 -6.22 26.60 4.44
CA GLY A 53 -5.94 26.43 5.87
C GLY A 53 -6.23 25.03 6.43
N LYS A 54 -6.89 24.15 5.67
CA LYS A 54 -7.11 22.75 6.04
C LYS A 54 -5.88 21.93 5.62
N LYS A 55 -5.08 21.56 6.62
CA LYS A 55 -3.94 20.66 6.46
C LYS A 55 -4.43 19.22 6.48
N GLN A 56 -4.12 18.46 5.43
CA GLN A 56 -4.42 17.04 5.33
C GLN A 56 -3.22 16.29 4.76
N ILE A 57 -3.12 15.01 5.11
CA ILE A 57 -2.12 14.12 4.54
C ILE A 57 -2.77 13.37 3.39
N VAL A 58 -2.13 13.44 2.23
CA VAL A 58 -2.58 12.75 1.04
C VAL A 58 -1.49 11.87 0.47
N ARG A 59 -1.89 10.94 -0.39
CA ARG A 59 -1.01 10.22 -1.28
C ARG A 59 -1.22 10.66 -2.71
N ARG A 60 -0.13 10.96 -3.41
CA ARG A 60 -0.13 11.34 -4.83
C ARG A 60 0.82 10.43 -5.60
N CYS A 61 0.44 10.05 -6.81
CA CYS A 61 1.30 9.30 -7.73
C CYS A 61 2.63 10.03 -7.94
N VAL A 62 3.75 9.32 -7.88
CA VAL A 62 5.11 9.86 -8.00
C VAL A 62 5.35 10.46 -9.39
N THR A 63 4.94 9.78 -10.46
CA THR A 63 4.98 10.32 -11.82
C THR A 63 4.29 11.68 -11.91
N ARG A 64 3.04 11.78 -11.40
CA ARG A 64 2.26 13.03 -11.36
C ARG A 64 2.89 14.14 -10.48
N LEU A 65 3.78 13.78 -9.55
CA LEU A 65 4.48 14.74 -8.71
C LEU A 65 5.75 15.29 -9.35
N ASN A 66 6.53 14.42 -10.02
CA ASN A 66 7.91 14.73 -10.40
C ASN A 66 8.13 14.87 -11.91
N ALA A 67 7.19 14.42 -12.75
CA ALA A 67 7.37 14.42 -14.21
C ALA A 67 6.54 15.54 -14.87
N PRO A 68 7.13 16.74 -15.11
CA PRO A 68 6.49 17.73 -15.96
C PRO A 68 6.31 17.15 -17.38
N GLY A 69 5.08 17.16 -17.90
CA GLY A 69 4.75 16.67 -19.24
C GLY A 69 4.24 15.22 -19.32
N VAL A 70 4.29 14.44 -18.24
CA VAL A 70 3.65 13.11 -18.17
C VAL A 70 2.40 13.20 -17.32
N GLU A 71 1.22 13.23 -17.96
CA GLU A 71 -0.05 13.25 -17.26
C GLU A 71 -0.48 11.83 -16.86
N CYS A 72 -0.21 11.47 -15.60
CA CYS A 72 -0.86 10.32 -15.00
C CYS A 72 -2.25 10.72 -14.46
N PRO A 73 -3.36 10.12 -14.94
CA PRO A 73 -4.72 10.50 -14.55
C PRO A 73 -5.10 10.02 -13.13
N ALA A 74 -4.16 9.39 -12.43
CA ALA A 74 -4.35 8.89 -11.09
C ALA A 74 -4.86 10.00 -10.15
N ARG A 75 -5.87 9.70 -9.34
CA ARG A 75 -6.42 10.66 -8.37
C ARG A 75 -5.52 10.83 -7.14
N THR A 76 -5.71 11.94 -6.42
CA THR A 76 -5.16 12.14 -5.07
C THR A 76 -5.97 11.32 -4.06
N LEU A 77 -5.30 10.59 -3.18
CA LEU A 77 -5.93 9.77 -2.15
C LEU A 77 -5.73 10.41 -0.77
N SER A 78 -6.75 10.44 0.08
CA SER A 78 -6.56 10.74 1.50
C SER A 78 -5.83 9.58 2.17
N ASP A 79 -4.77 9.87 2.92
CA ASP A 79 -3.97 8.84 3.61
C ASP A 79 -4.81 8.11 4.67
N VAL A 80 -5.71 8.83 5.35
CA VAL A 80 -6.63 8.27 6.36
C VAL A 80 -7.69 7.37 5.71
N GLN A 81 -8.34 7.84 4.65
CA GLN A 81 -9.35 7.03 3.96
C GLN A 81 -8.73 5.77 3.36
N LEU A 82 -7.51 5.87 2.84
CA LEU A 82 -6.78 4.72 2.32
C LEU A 82 -6.47 3.70 3.42
N GLN A 83 -6.02 4.13 4.59
CA GLN A 83 -5.77 3.23 5.73
C GLN A 83 -7.05 2.52 6.17
N ASN A 84 -8.16 3.25 6.29
CA ASN A 84 -9.44 2.66 6.68
C ASN A 84 -9.92 1.61 5.68
N LEU A 85 -9.80 1.90 4.38
CA LEU A 85 -10.17 0.95 3.33
C LEU A 85 -9.29 -0.31 3.38
N VAL A 86 -7.99 -0.16 3.60
CA VAL A 86 -7.08 -1.31 3.75
C VAL A 86 -7.47 -2.17 4.96
N LEU A 87 -7.75 -1.54 6.10
CA LEU A 87 -8.20 -2.26 7.31
C LEU A 87 -9.52 -2.99 7.09
N GLU A 88 -10.48 -2.36 6.41
CA GLU A 88 -11.76 -2.98 6.08
C GLU A 88 -11.57 -4.22 5.19
N VAL A 89 -10.73 -4.12 4.16
CA VAL A 89 -10.41 -5.25 3.28
C VAL A 89 -9.73 -6.37 4.06
N ILE A 90 -8.74 -6.06 4.90
CA ILE A 90 -8.06 -7.06 5.74
C ILE A 90 -9.07 -7.78 6.64
N ASN A 91 -9.94 -7.04 7.33
CA ASN A 91 -10.94 -7.62 8.23
C ASN A 91 -11.94 -8.49 7.46
N LYS A 92 -12.34 -8.09 6.25
CA LYS A 92 -13.21 -8.91 5.38
C LYS A 92 -12.53 -10.21 4.95
N VAL A 93 -11.25 -10.14 4.54
CA VAL A 93 -10.48 -11.32 4.11
C VAL A 93 -10.26 -12.29 5.27
N LEU A 94 -9.78 -11.79 6.42
CA LEU A 94 -9.54 -12.63 7.60
C LEU A 94 -10.84 -13.19 8.19
N GLY A 95 -11.89 -12.38 8.27
CA GLY A 95 -13.20 -12.84 8.70
C GLY A 95 -13.80 -13.88 7.76
N GLY A 96 -13.59 -13.75 6.45
CA GLY A 96 -13.96 -14.75 5.44
C GLY A 96 -13.20 -16.06 5.62
N LYS A 97 -11.88 -15.99 5.80
CA LYS A 97 -11.03 -17.15 6.05
C LYS A 97 -11.47 -17.92 7.30
N GLN A 98 -11.75 -17.24 8.41
CA GLN A 98 -12.17 -17.89 9.65
C GLN A 98 -13.53 -18.60 9.49
N ARG A 99 -14.46 -18.00 8.73
CA ARG A 99 -15.73 -18.64 8.40
C ARG A 99 -15.52 -19.89 7.53
N ALA A 100 -14.69 -19.80 6.49
CA ALA A 100 -14.39 -20.93 5.62
C ALA A 100 -13.76 -22.10 6.39
N ILE A 101 -12.79 -21.82 7.27
CA ILE A 101 -12.17 -22.85 8.14
C ILE A 101 -13.23 -23.53 9.02
N LYS A 102 -14.09 -22.76 9.69
CA LYS A 102 -15.16 -23.33 10.54
C LYS A 102 -16.14 -24.21 9.76
N VAL A 103 -16.51 -23.83 8.53
CA VAL A 103 -17.39 -24.64 7.67
C VAL A 103 -16.71 -25.95 7.29
N LEU A 104 -15.41 -25.93 6.98
CA LEU A 104 -14.67 -27.14 6.66
C LEU A 104 -14.53 -28.08 7.87
N GLU A 105 -14.26 -27.54 9.08
CA GLU A 105 -14.17 -28.33 10.32
C GLU A 105 -15.50 -28.98 10.70
N THR A 106 -16.61 -28.26 10.55
CA THR A 106 -17.96 -28.79 10.85
C THR A 106 -18.39 -29.91 9.90
N ASN A 107 -18.00 -29.84 8.62
CA ASN A 107 -18.27 -30.89 7.64
C ASN A 107 -17.41 -32.15 7.85
N GLN A 108 -16.25 -32.05 8.51
CA GLN A 108 -15.38 -33.20 8.81
C GLN A 108 -15.78 -33.96 10.07
N THR A 109 -16.55 -33.31 10.96
CA THR A 109 -16.99 -33.86 12.25
C THR A 109 -18.41 -34.44 12.21
N THR A 110 -19.07 -34.40 11.06
CA THR A 110 -20.44 -34.93 10.84
C THR A 110 -20.48 -36.30 10.14
N ASN A 111 -19.36 -37.02 10.07
CA ASN A 111 -19.31 -38.44 9.68
C ASN A 111 -19.11 -39.35 10.88
#